data_AF-A0A8H4CD88-F1
#
_entry.id   AF-A0A8H4CD88-F1
#
_cell.length_a   1.000
_cell.length_b   1.000
_cell.length_c   1.000
_cell.angle_alpha   90.00
_cell.angle_beta   90.00
_cell.angle_gamma   90.00
#
_symmetry.space_group_name_H-M   'P 1'
#
loop_
_entity.id
_entity.type
_entity.pdbx_description
1 polymer ?
#
loop_
_entity_poly.entity_id
_entity_poly.type
_entity_poly.pdbx_seq_one_letter_code
_entity_poly.pdbx_strand_id
1 'polypeptide(L)'
;MLATQESGLLDIVAHAERRFLNAMIALPFEVILVLLVAVPWTAFGQNLPVTGVRSGINAQTGEVPARRDINSLYDEGGPQWDLYVGALTAMQDANETDPVSFFQIAGIHGQPYMAWSGGGPQTGADAGYCPHNQMLFGTWHRAYLSLYEQVLVQHAKRLAAAYPATSRRQYVEAAEDLRLAYWDWGANSNVPPVTALPTVVINRSDNGTLRQTTVRNPFFRYTYPESALQGDFGKFDGNNYTKRCVDDGQSFPESANDILSGFNLKEKVYNVFLTATSFDEMVSAQSQGANFEGPHGEVHVGAACGQDLVYLSTSAFDPLFWLHHTNVDRLIAYWQALHFENATMHFSYPSNQLFATPRGTITTPESPMMPFIGRGGEPLTSESVTQIRDWGYTYAPIRFWEEAPGETKMAVSRTVNSLYGPQVPNSFRGVKRRKAAPRTEYFAKVQVERSELELPCQVQLFMNGGLAGSFTLLDMPKQGKSYDQIPLRRAMKSASIGGSSTKLSLELIDDNLEVVIRKLDGTTISLERVPSLEIELEDVEIIPSATLNELPTIGKSSRRTAVARPLAVVG
;
A
#
# COMPACT_ATOMS: atom_id res chain seq x y z
N MET A 1 -63.25 -45.45 25.95
CA MET A 1 -63.58 -45.03 24.58
C MET A 1 -62.26 -44.75 23.86
N LEU A 2 -62.00 -45.55 22.82
CA LEU A 2 -61.07 -45.35 21.69
C LEU A 2 -59.57 -45.12 22.05
N ALA A 3 -58.63 -46.06 21.89
CA ALA A 3 -58.17 -46.86 20.72
C ALA A 3 -57.10 -46.17 19.83
N THR A 4 -55.97 -46.88 19.70
CA THR A 4 -55.02 -47.03 18.54
C THR A 4 -54.04 -45.88 18.22
N GLN A 5 -52.76 -46.09 17.86
CA GLN A 5 -52.13 -47.16 17.06
C GLN A 5 -50.55 -47.14 17.12
N GLU A 6 -49.93 -48.33 17.24
CA GLU A 6 -48.65 -48.90 16.66
C GLU A 6 -47.33 -48.07 16.60
N SER A 7 -46.13 -48.49 17.04
CA SER A 7 -45.30 -49.73 17.05
C SER A 7 -44.31 -49.90 15.87
N GLY A 8 -43.02 -50.11 16.19
CA GLY A 8 -41.93 -50.61 15.31
C GLY A 8 -40.77 -49.61 15.13
N LEU A 9 -39.48 -49.92 15.19
CA LEU A 9 -38.72 -51.17 15.30
C LEU A 9 -37.33 -50.80 15.88
N LEU A 10 -36.95 -51.43 16.99
CA LEU A 10 -35.57 -51.60 17.45
C LEU A 10 -35.23 -53.06 17.13
N ASP A 11 -34.27 -53.32 16.25
CA ASP A 11 -33.37 -54.49 16.28
C ASP A 11 -32.60 -54.65 14.95
N ILE A 12 -31.43 -55.30 15.05
CA ILE A 12 -30.53 -55.81 14.00
C ILE A 12 -29.34 -54.89 13.65
N VAL A 13 -28.37 -54.81 14.56
CA VAL A 13 -26.93 -54.79 14.20
C VAL A 13 -26.15 -55.61 15.23
N ALA A 14 -26.11 -56.93 15.06
CA ALA A 14 -25.05 -57.78 15.61
C ALA A 14 -25.09 -59.19 14.99
N HIS A 15 -23.94 -59.64 14.52
CA HIS A 15 -23.54 -61.04 14.27
C HIS A 15 -24.08 -61.77 13.04
N ALA A 16 -23.21 -61.93 12.03
CA ALA A 16 -22.78 -63.27 11.59
C ALA A 16 -21.55 -63.17 10.67
N GLU A 17 -20.36 -63.25 11.27
CA GLU A 17 -19.15 -63.74 10.61
C GLU A 17 -19.33 -65.19 10.13
N ARG A 18 -18.44 -65.60 9.21
CA ARG A 18 -18.11 -66.97 8.79
C ARG A 18 -19.05 -67.65 7.80
N ARG A 19 -18.70 -67.56 6.51
CA ARG A 19 -18.64 -68.74 5.63
C ARG A 19 -17.42 -68.68 4.72
N PHE A 20 -16.45 -69.53 5.03
CA PHE A 20 -15.29 -69.87 4.21
C PHE A 20 -15.64 -71.02 3.25
N LEU A 21 -14.91 -71.04 2.12
CA LEU A 21 -14.42 -72.17 1.31
C LEU A 21 -15.11 -72.58 0.00
N ASN A 22 -14.25 -72.57 -1.04
CA ASN A 22 -14.20 -73.35 -2.28
C ASN A 22 -14.96 -72.88 -3.54
N ALA A 23 -14.20 -72.30 -4.49
CA ALA A 23 -13.92 -72.94 -5.79
C ALA A 23 -12.84 -72.15 -6.56
N MET A 24 -11.71 -72.81 -6.87
CA MET A 24 -10.74 -72.41 -7.90
C MET A 24 -11.35 -72.58 -9.29
N ILE A 25 -11.05 -71.69 -10.25
CA ILE A 25 -10.76 -71.98 -11.67
C ILE A 25 -10.16 -70.72 -12.35
N ALA A 26 -8.95 -70.89 -12.89
CA ALA A 26 -8.29 -70.28 -14.07
C ALA A 26 -8.25 -68.75 -14.36
N LEU A 27 -7.01 -68.27 -14.54
CA LEU A 27 -6.48 -67.04 -15.18
C LEU A 27 -7.01 -66.76 -16.63
N PRO A 28 -6.76 -65.59 -17.30
CA PRO A 28 -5.68 -64.62 -17.07
C PRO A 28 -6.01 -63.10 -17.18
N PHE A 29 -5.07 -62.28 -16.66
CA PHE A 29 -4.75 -60.88 -17.02
C PHE A 29 -5.78 -60.07 -17.83
N GLU A 30 -6.48 -59.16 -17.15
CA GLU A 30 -6.97 -57.92 -17.76
C GLU A 30 -6.67 -56.70 -16.87
N VAL A 31 -6.42 -55.61 -17.56
CA VAL A 31 -5.90 -54.31 -17.13
C VAL A 31 -6.79 -53.70 -16.03
N ILE A 32 -6.26 -53.53 -14.82
CA ILE A 32 -6.86 -52.64 -13.83
C ILE A 32 -6.51 -51.21 -14.23
N LEU A 33 -7.42 -50.57 -14.95
CA LEU A 33 -7.47 -49.12 -15.08
C LEU A 33 -7.80 -48.55 -13.70
N VAL A 34 -6.78 -48.13 -12.94
CA VAL A 34 -6.98 -47.31 -11.75
C VAL A 34 -7.52 -45.97 -12.22
N LEU A 35 -8.84 -45.81 -12.17
CA LEU A 35 -9.47 -44.50 -12.15
C LEU A 35 -9.02 -43.80 -10.85
N LEU A 36 -7.87 -43.12 -10.93
CA LEU A 36 -7.57 -42.01 -10.05
C LEU A 36 -8.64 -40.95 -10.33
N VAL A 37 -9.76 -41.05 -9.63
CA VAL A 37 -10.62 -39.89 -9.43
C VAL A 37 -9.77 -38.91 -8.63
N ALA A 38 -9.11 -38.01 -9.33
CA ALA A 38 -8.67 -36.75 -8.75
C ALA A 38 -9.95 -36.09 -8.23
N VAL A 39 -10.23 -36.29 -6.94
CA VAL A 39 -11.20 -35.46 -6.25
C VAL A 39 -10.59 -34.07 -6.32
N PRO A 40 -11.18 -33.12 -7.07
CA PRO A 40 -10.71 -31.75 -6.99
C PRO A 40 -10.91 -31.38 -5.52
N TRP A 41 -9.84 -30.95 -4.84
CA TRP A 41 -10.00 -30.20 -3.61
C TRP A 41 -10.77 -28.94 -3.97
N THR A 42 -12.10 -29.01 -3.94
CA THR A 42 -12.91 -27.84 -3.71
C THR A 42 -12.62 -27.47 -2.27
N ALA A 43 -11.61 -26.62 -2.07
CA ALA A 43 -11.48 -25.88 -0.83
C ALA A 43 -12.83 -25.18 -0.62
N PHE A 44 -13.63 -25.66 0.33
CA PHE A 44 -14.74 -24.89 0.85
C PHE A 44 -14.12 -23.60 1.37
N GLY A 45 -14.27 -22.51 0.62
CA GLY A 45 -13.75 -21.20 0.99
C GLY A 45 -14.26 -20.89 2.39
N GLN A 46 -13.36 -20.88 3.36
CA GLN A 46 -13.67 -20.33 4.67
C GLN A 46 -13.90 -18.84 4.43
N ASN A 47 -15.14 -18.37 4.41
CA ASN A 47 -15.43 -16.95 4.28
C ASN A 47 -14.75 -16.24 5.46
N LEU A 48 -13.61 -15.58 5.20
CA LEU A 48 -12.85 -14.80 6.16
C LEU A 48 -13.30 -13.33 6.05
N PRO A 49 -14.27 -12.88 6.88
CA PRO A 49 -14.78 -11.53 6.75
C PRO A 49 -13.68 -10.52 7.14
N VAL A 50 -13.50 -9.52 6.29
CA VAL A 50 -12.67 -8.35 6.57
C VAL A 50 -13.53 -7.36 7.33
N THR A 51 -13.18 -7.12 8.61
CA THR A 51 -14.02 -6.31 9.52
C THR A 51 -13.27 -5.21 10.25
N GLY A 52 -11.94 -5.14 10.08
CA GLY A 52 -11.07 -4.26 10.85
C GLY A 52 -10.92 -4.71 12.31
N VAL A 53 -9.99 -4.10 13.03
CA VAL A 53 -9.70 -4.46 14.42
C VAL A 53 -10.65 -3.73 15.37
N ARG A 54 -11.45 -4.48 16.12
CA ARG A 54 -12.45 -3.92 17.06
C ARG A 54 -11.98 -3.84 18.51
N SER A 55 -10.86 -4.47 18.84
CA SER A 55 -10.23 -4.39 20.16
C SER A 55 -9.68 -3.00 20.46
N GLY A 56 -9.57 -2.65 21.74
CA GLY A 56 -9.00 -1.36 22.17
C GLY A 56 -9.89 -0.14 21.91
N ILE A 57 -11.05 -0.31 21.25
CA ILE A 57 -12.03 0.76 21.10
C ILE A 57 -12.67 1.03 22.47
N ASN A 58 -12.56 2.26 22.95
CA ASN A 58 -13.16 2.68 24.21
C ASN A 58 -14.69 2.64 24.09
N ALA A 59 -15.35 1.79 24.89
CA ALA A 59 -16.79 1.59 24.81
C ALA A 59 -17.62 2.80 25.24
N GLN A 60 -17.03 3.74 26.01
CA GLN A 60 -17.72 4.92 26.51
C GLN A 60 -17.53 6.12 25.58
N THR A 61 -16.29 6.37 25.14
CA THR A 61 -15.96 7.54 24.31
C THR A 61 -16.04 7.23 22.82
N GLY A 62 -15.86 5.98 22.42
CA GLY A 62 -15.63 5.62 21.02
C GLY A 62 -14.20 5.92 20.56
N GLU A 63 -13.28 6.24 21.47
CA GLU A 63 -11.86 6.41 21.16
C GLU A 63 -11.29 5.15 20.51
N VAL A 64 -10.54 5.34 19.43
CA VAL A 64 -10.01 4.26 18.60
C VAL A 64 -8.48 4.32 18.61
N PRO A 65 -7.77 3.19 18.78
CA PRO A 65 -6.32 3.16 18.71
C PRO A 65 -5.76 3.68 17.37
N ALA A 66 -4.68 4.45 17.45
CA ALA A 66 -4.04 5.02 16.28
C ALA A 66 -3.01 4.06 15.67
N ARG A 67 -2.92 4.04 14.33
CA ARG A 67 -1.73 3.54 13.62
C ARG A 67 -0.59 4.54 13.85
N ARG A 68 0.60 4.04 14.20
CA ARG A 68 1.73 4.85 14.69
C ARG A 68 2.93 4.76 13.75
N ASP A 69 3.81 5.76 13.81
CA ASP A 69 5.08 5.71 13.07
C ASP A 69 5.92 4.53 13.57
N ILE A 70 6.43 3.73 12.64
CA ILE A 70 7.26 2.55 12.94
C ILE A 70 8.52 2.91 13.72
N ASN A 71 9.12 4.08 13.46
CA ASN A 71 10.32 4.52 14.17
C ASN A 71 9.98 4.85 15.63
N SER A 72 8.85 5.51 15.89
CA SER A 72 8.38 5.73 17.27
C SER A 72 8.13 4.41 18.01
N LEU A 73 7.45 3.45 17.36
CA LEU A 73 7.20 2.14 17.97
C LEU A 73 8.49 1.39 18.28
N TYR A 74 9.46 1.44 17.36
CA TYR A 74 10.76 0.79 17.54
C TYR A 74 11.58 1.46 18.65
N ASP A 75 11.66 2.79 18.67
CA ASP A 75 12.44 3.55 19.65
C ASP A 75 11.88 3.44 21.07
N GLU A 76 10.55 3.42 21.21
CA GLU A 76 9.87 3.25 22.50
C GLU A 76 9.98 1.82 23.05
N GLY A 77 9.99 0.81 22.17
CA GLY A 77 9.99 -0.59 22.55
C GLY A 77 8.77 -1.00 23.38
N GLY A 78 8.98 -1.96 24.29
CA GLY A 78 7.95 -2.40 25.25
C GLY A 78 6.87 -3.32 24.67
N PRO A 79 5.78 -3.56 25.41
CA PRO A 79 4.83 -4.64 25.10
C PRO A 79 4.22 -4.59 23.71
N GLN A 80 3.89 -3.39 23.20
CA GLN A 80 3.30 -3.26 21.86
C GLN A 80 4.33 -3.60 20.76
N TRP A 81 5.58 -3.15 20.90
CA TRP A 81 6.67 -3.50 19.98
C TRP A 81 7.01 -5.00 20.03
N ASP A 82 7.14 -5.56 21.23
CA ASP A 82 7.40 -6.99 21.46
C ASP A 82 6.35 -7.86 20.76
N LEU A 83 5.06 -7.49 20.89
CA LEU A 83 3.94 -8.18 20.26
C LEU A 83 3.90 -7.99 18.75
N TYR A 84 4.25 -6.81 18.23
CA TYR A 84 4.30 -6.59 16.78
C TYR A 84 5.34 -7.52 16.15
N VAL A 85 6.57 -7.52 16.67
CA VAL A 85 7.64 -8.41 16.19
C VAL A 85 7.23 -9.87 16.30
N GLY A 86 6.68 -10.28 17.45
CA GLY A 86 6.26 -11.67 17.68
C GLY A 86 5.11 -12.10 16.75
N ALA A 87 4.10 -11.25 16.59
CA ALA A 87 2.91 -11.54 15.78
C ALA A 87 3.25 -11.60 14.30
N LEU A 88 4.06 -10.66 13.81
CA LEU A 88 4.49 -10.68 12.41
C LEU A 88 5.39 -11.88 12.12
N THR A 89 6.28 -12.24 13.05
CA THR A 89 7.08 -13.47 12.94
C THR A 89 6.18 -14.70 12.84
N ALA A 90 5.18 -14.82 13.72
CA ALA A 90 4.23 -15.94 13.71
C ALA A 90 3.39 -16.00 12.43
N MET A 91 3.05 -14.84 11.85
CA MET A 91 2.33 -14.75 10.59
C MET A 91 3.20 -15.17 9.39
N GLN A 92 4.49 -14.81 9.41
CA GLN A 92 5.49 -15.22 8.40
C GLN A 92 5.85 -16.71 8.50
N ASP A 93 5.84 -17.29 9.70
CA ASP A 93 6.15 -18.70 9.94
C ASP A 93 4.93 -19.62 9.80
N ALA A 94 3.73 -19.06 9.58
CA ALA A 94 2.52 -19.83 9.34
C ALA A 94 2.65 -20.64 8.04
N ASN A 95 2.04 -21.83 8.01
CA ASN A 95 2.06 -22.69 6.84
C ASN A 95 1.44 -21.95 5.64
N GLU A 96 2.11 -21.99 4.50
CA GLU A 96 1.73 -21.28 3.28
C GLU A 96 0.41 -21.75 2.65
N THR A 97 -0.17 -22.85 3.12
CA THR A 97 -1.54 -23.30 2.79
C THR A 97 -2.61 -22.71 3.70
N ASP A 98 -2.24 -22.11 4.83
CA ASP A 98 -3.18 -21.38 5.69
C ASP A 98 -3.61 -20.10 4.96
N PRO A 99 -4.92 -19.89 4.68
CA PRO A 99 -5.41 -18.72 3.95
C PRO A 99 -5.08 -17.38 4.62
N VAL A 100 -4.75 -17.36 5.92
CA VAL A 100 -4.31 -16.14 6.61
C VAL A 100 -2.81 -16.10 6.92
N SER A 101 -2.01 -17.01 6.35
CA SER A 101 -0.55 -16.89 6.39
C SER A 101 -0.06 -15.62 5.71
N PHE A 102 1.13 -15.15 6.07
CA PHE A 102 1.77 -14.04 5.37
C PHE A 102 1.88 -14.30 3.87
N PHE A 103 2.21 -15.54 3.47
CA PHE A 103 2.29 -15.93 2.06
C PHE A 103 0.97 -15.72 1.32
N GLN A 104 -0.12 -16.26 1.84
CA GLN A 104 -1.44 -16.16 1.20
C GLN A 104 -1.95 -14.72 1.16
N ILE A 105 -1.77 -13.96 2.25
CA ILE A 105 -2.21 -12.56 2.30
C ILE A 105 -1.38 -11.70 1.36
N ALA A 106 -0.04 -11.82 1.35
CA ALA A 106 0.82 -11.11 0.41
C ALA A 106 0.50 -11.47 -1.05
N GLY A 107 0.19 -12.75 -1.34
CA GLY A 107 -0.18 -13.23 -2.66
C GLY A 107 -1.45 -12.60 -3.25
N ILE A 108 -2.36 -12.06 -2.43
CA ILE A 108 -3.55 -11.34 -2.91
C ILE A 108 -3.17 -10.18 -3.84
N HIS A 109 -2.08 -9.48 -3.53
CA HIS A 109 -1.65 -8.32 -4.31
C HIS A 109 -1.28 -8.72 -5.74
N GLY A 110 -0.50 -9.80 -5.90
CA GLY A 110 0.17 -10.16 -7.13
C GLY A 110 0.20 -11.66 -7.35
N GLN A 111 1.41 -12.21 -7.43
CA GLN A 111 1.61 -13.65 -7.58
C GLN A 111 1.67 -14.35 -6.22
N PRO A 112 1.39 -15.67 -6.17
CA PRO A 112 0.86 -16.48 -7.27
C PRO A 112 -0.55 -16.01 -7.67
N TYR A 113 -0.84 -16.00 -8.98
CA TYR A 113 -2.14 -15.57 -9.50
C TYR A 113 -3.20 -16.64 -9.26
N MET A 114 -3.66 -16.72 -8.01
CA MET A 114 -4.63 -17.71 -7.55
C MET A 114 -5.76 -17.04 -6.77
N ALA A 115 -6.91 -17.71 -6.72
CA ALA A 115 -8.04 -17.22 -5.96
C ALA A 115 -7.72 -17.29 -4.46
N TRP A 116 -7.89 -16.18 -3.75
CA TRP A 116 -7.90 -16.14 -2.29
C TRP A 116 -9.33 -16.24 -1.77
N SER A 117 -9.54 -16.64 -0.51
CA SER A 117 -10.86 -16.84 0.13
C SER A 117 -11.93 -15.81 -0.31
N GLY A 118 -13.09 -16.29 -0.80
CA GLY A 118 -14.16 -15.43 -1.31
C GLY A 118 -13.87 -14.85 -2.72
N GLY A 119 -12.77 -15.27 -3.35
CA GLY A 119 -12.31 -14.80 -4.64
C GLY A 119 -13.34 -14.95 -5.73
N GLY A 120 -13.54 -13.88 -6.50
CA GLY A 120 -14.42 -13.86 -7.66
C GLY A 120 -13.91 -14.76 -8.80
N PRO A 121 -14.65 -14.85 -9.92
CA PRO A 121 -14.26 -15.70 -11.03
C PRO A 121 -12.85 -15.32 -11.51
N GLN A 122 -11.98 -16.32 -11.72
CA GLN A 122 -10.71 -16.10 -12.41
C GLN A 122 -11.05 -15.77 -13.86
N THR A 123 -10.94 -14.49 -14.22
CA THR A 123 -11.39 -14.00 -15.54
C THR A 123 -10.27 -13.99 -16.59
N GLY A 124 -9.26 -14.86 -16.39
CA GLY A 124 -8.19 -15.13 -17.37
C GLY A 124 -7.04 -14.13 -17.40
N ALA A 125 -6.58 -13.63 -16.24
CA ALA A 125 -5.50 -12.64 -16.16
C ALA A 125 -4.19 -13.21 -15.61
N ASP A 126 -3.05 -12.82 -16.20
CA ASP A 126 -1.71 -12.86 -15.59
C ASP A 126 -1.52 -11.61 -14.68
N ALA A 127 -2.52 -11.28 -13.87
CA ALA A 127 -2.54 -10.11 -12.99
C ALA A 127 -3.13 -10.45 -11.61
N GLY A 128 -2.68 -9.74 -10.58
CA GLY A 128 -3.19 -9.88 -9.21
C GLY A 128 -4.51 -9.14 -8.98
N TYR A 129 -4.98 -9.10 -7.73
CA TYR A 129 -6.21 -8.38 -7.37
C TYR A 129 -6.00 -6.86 -7.26
N CYS A 130 -4.76 -6.39 -7.10
CA CYS A 130 -4.47 -4.99 -6.78
C CYS A 130 -4.79 -4.01 -7.93
N PRO A 131 -5.65 -3.01 -7.74
CA PRO A 131 -5.82 -1.93 -8.70
C PRO A 131 -4.65 -0.96 -8.63
N HIS A 132 -4.00 -0.76 -9.78
CA HIS A 132 -3.00 0.28 -10.02
C HIS A 132 -3.41 1.09 -11.25
N ASN A 133 -3.09 2.38 -11.25
CA ASN A 133 -3.53 3.38 -12.21
C ASN A 133 -5.06 3.30 -12.43
N GLN A 134 -5.80 3.21 -11.32
CA GLN A 134 -7.25 2.99 -11.22
C GLN A 134 -7.79 3.68 -9.95
N MET A 135 -8.96 4.34 -10.01
CA MET A 135 -9.49 5.07 -8.84
C MET A 135 -9.84 4.18 -7.62
N LEU A 136 -9.93 2.85 -7.79
CA LEU A 136 -10.01 1.89 -6.67
C LEU A 136 -8.71 1.75 -5.86
N PHE A 137 -7.57 2.29 -6.33
CA PHE A 137 -6.25 2.13 -5.71
C PHE A 137 -6.30 2.32 -4.18
N GLY A 138 -6.77 3.48 -3.72
CA GLY A 138 -6.72 3.84 -2.30
C GLY A 138 -7.63 2.97 -1.43
N THR A 139 -8.87 2.75 -1.85
CA THR A 139 -9.88 2.01 -1.07
C THR A 139 -9.62 0.51 -1.05
N TRP A 140 -9.14 -0.07 -2.16
CA TRP A 140 -8.75 -1.46 -2.20
C TRP A 140 -7.57 -1.74 -1.26
N HIS A 141 -6.52 -0.91 -1.30
CA HIS A 141 -5.38 -1.06 -0.39
C HIS A 141 -5.78 -0.81 1.07
N ARG A 142 -6.74 0.08 1.35
CA ARG A 142 -7.30 0.24 2.71
C ARG A 142 -7.97 -1.02 3.24
N ALA A 143 -8.78 -1.69 2.41
CA ALA A 143 -9.38 -2.98 2.76
C ALA A 143 -8.31 -4.05 2.99
N TYR A 144 -7.29 -4.06 2.14
CA TYR A 144 -6.17 -4.99 2.22
C TYR A 144 -5.37 -4.84 3.52
N LEU A 145 -5.04 -3.60 3.90
CA LEU A 145 -4.40 -3.28 5.18
C LEU A 145 -5.27 -3.70 6.36
N SER A 146 -6.60 -3.56 6.26
CA SER A 146 -7.52 -3.97 7.32
C SER A 146 -7.55 -5.50 7.51
N LEU A 147 -7.45 -6.27 6.43
CA LEU A 147 -7.28 -7.73 6.49
C LEU A 147 -5.94 -8.12 7.15
N TYR A 148 -4.86 -7.47 6.75
CA TYR A 148 -3.54 -7.76 7.32
C TYR A 148 -3.49 -7.40 8.81
N GLU A 149 -3.99 -6.22 9.17
CA GLU A 149 -4.03 -5.73 10.55
C GLU A 149 -4.86 -6.64 11.46
N GLN A 150 -6.03 -7.11 11.01
CA GLN A 150 -6.86 -8.01 11.83
C GLN A 150 -6.17 -9.36 12.09
N VAL A 151 -5.42 -9.90 11.13
CA VAL A 151 -4.68 -11.15 11.31
C VAL A 151 -3.48 -10.94 12.22
N LEU A 152 -2.71 -9.86 12.00
CA LEU A 152 -1.60 -9.48 12.87
C LEU A 152 -2.05 -9.36 14.34
N VAL A 153 -3.14 -8.64 14.60
CA VAL A 153 -3.67 -8.44 15.96
C VAL A 153 -4.20 -9.76 16.55
N GLN A 154 -4.78 -10.66 15.74
CA GLN A 154 -5.15 -12.00 16.23
C GLN A 154 -3.93 -12.77 16.75
N HIS A 155 -2.81 -12.76 16.01
CA HIS A 155 -1.57 -13.37 16.49
C HIS A 155 -1.04 -12.67 17.76
N ALA A 156 -1.07 -11.34 17.81
CA ALA A 156 -0.65 -10.58 18.99
C ALA A 156 -1.47 -10.95 20.23
N LYS A 157 -2.80 -11.05 20.12
CA LYS A 157 -3.69 -11.43 21.24
C LYS A 157 -3.42 -12.85 21.73
N ARG A 158 -3.18 -13.80 20.81
CA ARG A 158 -2.79 -15.17 21.18
C ARG A 158 -1.47 -15.19 21.95
N LEU A 159 -0.47 -14.44 21.48
CA LEU A 159 0.83 -14.33 22.15
C LEU A 159 0.69 -13.68 23.52
N ALA A 160 -0.05 -12.57 23.62
CA ALA A 160 -0.28 -11.84 24.87
C ALA A 160 -0.89 -12.72 25.98
N ALA A 161 -1.81 -13.62 25.63
CA ALA A 161 -2.42 -14.56 26.59
C ALA A 161 -1.39 -15.52 27.21
N ALA A 162 -0.31 -15.84 26.50
CA ALA A 162 0.75 -16.74 26.95
C ALA A 162 1.81 -16.06 27.85
N TYR A 163 1.73 -14.73 28.05
CA TYR A 163 2.67 -14.03 28.94
C TYR A 163 2.47 -14.41 30.42
N PRO A 164 3.53 -14.29 31.26
CA PRO A 164 3.46 -14.56 32.69
C PRO A 164 2.39 -13.72 33.39
N ALA A 165 1.75 -14.23 34.44
CA ALA A 165 0.64 -13.56 35.10
C ALA A 165 0.98 -12.12 35.58
N THR A 166 2.24 -11.88 35.98
CA THR A 166 2.75 -10.58 36.44
C THR A 166 2.79 -9.52 35.34
N SER A 167 2.95 -9.92 34.07
CA SER A 167 3.01 -9.01 32.92
C SER A 167 1.84 -9.21 31.95
N ARG A 168 1.01 -10.25 32.10
CA ARG A 168 -0.03 -10.60 31.13
C ARG A 168 -0.99 -9.44 30.86
N ARG A 169 -1.37 -8.70 31.90
CA ARG A 169 -2.30 -7.58 31.78
C ARG A 169 -1.79 -6.51 30.80
N GLN A 170 -0.58 -6.01 30.99
CA GLN A 170 0.00 -4.98 30.10
C GLN A 170 0.16 -5.48 28.65
N TYR A 171 0.47 -6.76 28.45
CA TYR A 171 0.59 -7.33 27.09
C TYR A 171 -0.78 -7.54 26.45
N VAL A 172 -1.81 -7.91 27.22
CA VAL A 172 -3.17 -7.99 26.71
C VAL A 172 -3.66 -6.60 26.30
N GLU A 173 -3.51 -5.60 27.17
CA GLU A 173 -3.86 -4.20 26.85
C GLU A 173 -3.11 -3.72 25.58
N ALA A 174 -1.80 -3.96 25.50
CA ALA A 174 -1.01 -3.62 24.31
C ALA A 174 -1.45 -4.36 23.03
N ALA A 175 -1.91 -5.61 23.12
CA ALA A 175 -2.44 -6.36 21.99
C ALA A 175 -3.81 -5.82 21.54
N GLU A 176 -4.66 -5.37 22.47
CA GLU A 176 -5.95 -4.77 22.12
C GLU A 176 -5.75 -3.43 21.38
N ASP A 177 -4.75 -2.65 21.78
CA ASP A 177 -4.40 -1.33 21.21
C ASP A 177 -3.52 -1.43 19.96
N LEU A 178 -2.93 -2.59 19.66
CA LEU A 178 -2.03 -2.76 18.52
C LEU A 178 -2.73 -2.44 17.19
N ARG A 179 -2.06 -1.67 16.35
CA ARG A 179 -2.44 -1.34 14.97
C ARG A 179 -1.21 -1.40 14.06
N LEU A 180 -1.44 -1.47 12.76
CA LEU A 180 -0.38 -1.40 11.76
C LEU A 180 0.45 -0.13 11.92
N ALA A 181 1.76 -0.24 11.71
CA ALA A 181 2.66 0.91 11.71
C ALA A 181 2.77 1.53 10.31
N TYR A 182 3.00 2.84 10.25
CA TYR A 182 3.31 3.55 9.00
C TYR A 182 4.77 4.00 8.95
N TRP A 183 5.31 4.16 7.74
CA TRP A 183 6.58 4.83 7.48
C TRP A 183 6.33 6.16 6.76
N ASP A 184 6.55 7.30 7.43
CA ASP A 184 6.28 8.64 6.87
C ASP A 184 7.39 9.13 5.93
N TRP A 185 7.51 8.47 4.77
CA TRP A 185 8.45 8.81 3.70
C TRP A 185 8.25 10.22 3.12
N GLY A 186 7.08 10.83 3.32
CA GLY A 186 6.81 12.23 2.95
C GLY A 186 7.48 13.23 3.89
N ALA A 187 7.65 12.88 5.17
CA ALA A 187 8.30 13.73 6.16
C ALA A 187 9.81 13.46 6.20
N ASN A 188 10.19 12.19 6.19
CA ASN A 188 11.56 11.68 6.15
C ASN A 188 11.64 10.49 5.19
N SER A 189 12.29 10.69 4.04
CA SER A 189 12.38 9.70 2.98
C SER A 189 13.31 8.52 3.30
N ASN A 190 14.05 8.54 4.40
CA ASN A 190 14.90 7.41 4.75
C ASN A 190 14.05 6.20 5.14
N VAL A 191 14.43 5.01 4.67
CA VAL A 191 13.79 3.76 5.10
C VAL A 191 13.92 3.59 6.63
N PRO A 192 12.92 2.98 7.30
CA PRO A 192 12.96 2.80 8.76
C PRO A 192 14.22 2.03 9.17
N PRO A 193 15.02 2.51 10.15
CA PRO A 193 16.27 1.85 10.53
C PRO A 193 16.08 0.38 10.93
N VAL A 194 14.95 0.06 11.56
CA VAL A 194 14.63 -1.31 11.94
C VAL A 194 14.57 -2.26 10.74
N THR A 195 14.25 -1.78 9.54
CA THR A 195 14.16 -2.65 8.35
C THR A 195 15.53 -3.11 7.84
N ALA A 196 16.62 -2.50 8.30
CA ALA A 196 18.00 -2.85 7.92
C ALA A 196 18.67 -3.85 8.87
N LEU A 197 18.06 -4.15 10.02
CA LEU A 197 18.65 -5.00 11.04
C LEU A 197 18.22 -6.46 10.85
N PRO A 198 19.12 -7.45 10.76
CA PRO A 198 18.72 -8.86 10.61
C PRO A 198 18.04 -9.43 11.87
N THR A 199 18.32 -8.84 13.03
CA THR A 199 17.79 -9.25 14.33
C THR A 199 17.39 -8.06 15.17
N VAL A 200 16.40 -8.25 16.04
CA VAL A 200 15.97 -7.26 17.05
C VAL A 200 15.90 -7.92 18.42
N VAL A 201 15.92 -7.11 19.47
CA VAL A 201 15.78 -7.58 20.85
C VAL A 201 14.38 -7.24 21.34
N ILE A 202 13.66 -8.24 21.83
CA ILE A 202 12.30 -8.09 22.40
C ILE A 202 12.20 -8.87 23.71
N ASN A 203 11.20 -8.54 24.54
CA ASN A 203 10.82 -9.43 25.63
C ASN A 203 9.77 -10.43 25.14
N ARG A 204 9.97 -11.72 25.43
CA ARG A 204 9.01 -12.78 25.11
C ARG A 204 8.72 -13.66 26.32
N SER A 205 7.56 -14.32 26.31
CA SER A 205 7.27 -15.39 27.25
C SER A 205 8.04 -16.65 26.87
N ASP A 206 8.85 -17.16 27.79
CA ASP A 206 9.58 -18.42 27.67
C ASP A 206 9.26 -19.28 28.90
N ASN A 207 8.45 -20.32 28.70
CA ASN A 207 7.95 -21.22 29.75
C ASN A 207 7.41 -20.50 31.00
N GLY A 208 6.58 -19.46 30.80
CA GLY A 208 5.98 -18.69 31.89
C GLY A 208 6.91 -17.68 32.56
N THR A 209 8.10 -17.42 31.98
CA THR A 209 9.02 -16.36 32.41
C THR A 209 9.22 -15.34 31.30
N LEU A 210 9.28 -14.05 31.66
CA LEU A 210 9.59 -13.00 30.70
C LEU A 210 11.10 -12.95 30.47
N ARG A 211 11.54 -13.09 29.21
CA ARG A 211 12.96 -13.08 28.86
C ARG A 211 13.23 -12.16 27.69
N GLN A 212 14.20 -11.27 27.87
CA GLN A 212 14.77 -10.50 26.78
C GLN A 212 15.55 -11.44 25.84
N THR A 213 15.16 -11.45 24.57
CA THR A 213 15.65 -12.41 23.58
C THR A 213 15.97 -11.69 22.28
N THR A 214 17.12 -12.02 21.68
CA THR A 214 17.43 -11.66 20.30
C THR A 214 16.68 -12.59 19.36
N VAL A 215 15.86 -12.03 18.48
CA VAL A 215 15.03 -12.78 17.52
C VAL A 215 15.33 -12.31 16.10
N ARG A 216 15.00 -13.14 15.10
CA ARG A 216 14.96 -12.70 13.70
C ARG A 216 14.04 -11.50 13.60
N ASN A 217 14.49 -10.48 12.88
CA ASN A 217 13.66 -9.33 12.61
C ASN A 217 12.72 -9.59 11.42
N PRO A 218 11.40 -9.64 11.62
CA PRO A 218 10.47 -9.91 10.54
C PRO A 218 10.32 -8.73 9.57
N PHE A 219 10.85 -7.54 9.88
CA PHE A 219 10.88 -6.38 8.97
C PHE A 219 12.08 -6.39 8.01
N PHE A 220 13.06 -7.26 8.25
CA PHE A 220 14.29 -7.32 7.46
C PHE A 220 14.06 -7.89 6.06
N ARG A 221 13.40 -9.06 5.98
CA ARG A 221 13.03 -9.73 4.73
C ARG A 221 11.99 -10.82 5.00
N TYR A 222 11.28 -11.24 3.96
CA TYR A 222 10.50 -12.47 3.96
C TYR A 222 11.24 -13.58 3.21
N THR A 223 11.19 -14.81 3.72
CA THR A 223 11.76 -15.99 3.05
C THR A 223 10.61 -16.77 2.42
N TYR A 224 10.70 -17.01 1.12
CA TYR A 224 9.65 -17.71 0.38
C TYR A 224 9.60 -19.19 0.78
N PRO A 225 8.41 -19.78 0.93
CA PRO A 225 8.26 -21.20 1.21
C PRO A 225 8.75 -22.03 0.01
N GLU A 226 9.37 -23.17 0.29
CA GLU A 226 9.97 -24.03 -0.73
C GLU A 226 8.92 -24.55 -1.73
N SER A 227 7.74 -24.90 -1.24
CA SER A 227 6.57 -25.32 -2.05
C SER A 227 6.19 -24.29 -3.12
N ALA A 228 6.18 -22.99 -2.79
CA ALA A 228 5.93 -21.93 -3.77
C ALA A 228 7.03 -21.82 -4.82
N LEU A 229 8.30 -21.97 -4.42
CA LEU A 229 9.43 -21.96 -5.35
C LEU A 229 9.45 -23.21 -6.26
N GLN A 230 8.87 -24.33 -5.80
CA GLN A 230 8.69 -25.56 -6.57
C GLN A 230 7.44 -25.54 -7.48
N GLY A 231 6.60 -24.50 -7.37
CA GLY A 231 5.45 -24.28 -8.24
C GLY A 231 4.12 -24.85 -7.72
N ASP A 232 4.03 -25.23 -6.45
CA ASP A 232 2.81 -25.81 -5.85
C ASP A 232 1.60 -24.87 -5.90
N PHE A 233 1.86 -23.56 -6.02
CA PHE A 233 0.84 -22.50 -6.12
C PHE A 233 0.74 -21.89 -7.52
N GLY A 234 1.38 -22.50 -8.53
CA GLY A 234 1.45 -21.99 -9.90
C GLY A 234 2.68 -21.12 -10.15
N LYS A 235 2.64 -20.31 -11.22
CA LYS A 235 3.78 -19.45 -11.59
C LYS A 235 4.06 -18.45 -10.48
N PHE A 236 5.32 -18.41 -10.05
CA PHE A 236 5.80 -17.54 -8.99
C PHE A 236 7.20 -17.03 -9.32
N ASP A 237 7.36 -15.72 -9.38
CA ASP A 237 8.61 -15.05 -9.77
C ASP A 237 9.54 -14.79 -8.56
N GLY A 238 9.09 -15.09 -7.34
CA GLY A 238 9.89 -14.95 -6.13
C GLY A 238 11.11 -15.87 -6.12
N ASN A 239 12.20 -15.43 -5.52
CA ASN A 239 13.46 -16.17 -5.50
C ASN A 239 14.11 -16.15 -4.10
N ASN A 240 13.96 -17.26 -3.36
CA ASN A 240 14.52 -17.51 -2.02
C ASN A 240 13.98 -16.57 -0.92
N TYR A 241 14.25 -15.27 -1.01
CA TYR A 241 13.76 -14.25 -0.09
C TYR A 241 13.65 -12.89 -0.79
N THR A 242 12.88 -11.97 -0.20
CA THR A 242 12.73 -10.60 -0.71
C THR A 242 14.04 -9.82 -0.62
N LYS A 243 14.46 -9.22 -1.73
CA LYS A 243 15.74 -8.53 -1.89
C LYS A 243 15.56 -7.01 -1.88
N ARG A 244 16.53 -6.33 -1.28
CA ARG A 244 16.65 -4.87 -1.30
C ARG A 244 18.10 -4.49 -1.52
N CYS A 245 18.38 -3.74 -2.59
CA CYS A 245 19.71 -3.19 -2.88
C CYS A 245 20.85 -4.22 -2.82
N VAL A 246 20.64 -5.42 -3.38
CA VAL A 246 21.66 -6.51 -3.37
C VAL A 246 22.55 -6.58 -4.60
N ASP A 247 22.38 -5.67 -5.57
CA ASP A 247 23.22 -5.63 -6.76
C ASP A 247 24.63 -5.11 -6.44
N ASP A 248 25.60 -5.42 -7.30
CA ASP A 248 26.99 -5.04 -7.11
C ASP A 248 27.15 -3.51 -6.90
N GLY A 249 27.79 -3.14 -5.79
CA GLY A 249 28.02 -1.74 -5.40
C GLY A 249 26.87 -1.07 -4.66
N GLN A 250 25.76 -1.78 -4.42
CA GLN A 250 24.65 -1.29 -3.59
C GLN A 250 24.74 -1.82 -2.16
N SER A 251 24.19 -1.06 -1.21
CA SER A 251 23.99 -1.50 0.17
C SER A 251 22.66 -0.97 0.71
N PHE A 252 21.95 -1.83 1.44
CA PHE A 252 20.77 -1.41 2.18
C PHE A 252 21.16 -1.08 3.64
N PRO A 253 20.78 0.10 4.17
CA PRO A 253 19.83 1.07 3.61
C PRO A 253 20.45 2.24 2.82
N GLU A 254 21.78 2.35 2.71
CA GLU A 254 22.43 3.56 2.18
C GLU A 254 22.01 3.89 0.75
N SER A 255 22.09 2.91 -0.17
CA SER A 255 21.70 3.12 -1.58
C SER A 255 20.21 3.46 -1.72
N ALA A 256 19.34 2.83 -0.93
CA ALA A 256 17.91 3.15 -0.93
C ALA A 256 17.66 4.59 -0.48
N ASN A 257 18.30 5.01 0.61
CA ASN A 257 18.17 6.38 1.14
C ASN A 257 18.70 7.42 0.15
N ASP A 258 19.82 7.14 -0.50
CA ASP A 258 20.40 8.03 -1.52
C ASP A 258 19.45 8.23 -2.70
N ILE A 259 18.87 7.14 -3.23
CA ILE A 259 17.87 7.20 -4.32
C ILE A 259 16.62 7.98 -3.87
N LEU A 260 16.04 7.64 -2.71
CA LEU A 260 14.83 8.27 -2.20
C LEU A 260 15.00 9.77 -1.93
N SER A 261 16.21 10.22 -1.55
CA SER A 261 16.52 11.64 -1.34
C SER A 261 16.37 12.50 -2.61
N GLY A 262 16.50 11.88 -3.78
CA GLY A 262 16.39 12.50 -5.09
C GLY A 262 14.94 12.73 -5.56
N PHE A 263 13.96 11.96 -5.07
CA PHE A 263 12.58 12.02 -5.57
C PHE A 263 11.75 13.20 -5.03
N ASN A 264 12.26 13.91 -4.03
CA ASN A 264 11.60 15.10 -3.48
C ASN A 264 10.17 14.82 -2.98
N LEU A 265 9.97 13.64 -2.38
CA LEU A 265 8.66 13.11 -1.95
C LEU A 265 7.86 14.08 -1.09
N LYS A 266 8.54 14.84 -0.22
CA LYS A 266 7.92 15.86 0.65
C LYS A 266 7.14 16.91 -0.13
N GLU A 267 7.75 17.47 -1.17
CA GLU A 267 7.13 18.53 -1.97
C GLU A 267 5.97 17.97 -2.79
N LYS A 268 6.11 16.76 -3.34
CA LYS A 268 5.04 16.05 -4.04
C LYS A 268 3.83 15.78 -3.13
N VAL A 269 4.05 15.22 -1.95
CA VAL A 269 2.99 14.95 -0.96
C VAL A 269 2.28 16.25 -0.58
N TYR A 270 3.03 17.31 -0.29
CA TYR A 270 2.42 18.60 0.02
C TYR A 270 1.62 19.15 -1.16
N ASN A 271 2.11 19.00 -2.39
CA ASN A 271 1.41 19.45 -3.58
C ASN A 271 0.04 18.79 -3.73
N VAL A 272 -0.06 17.47 -3.54
CA VAL A 272 -1.35 16.75 -3.57
C VAL A 272 -2.36 17.38 -2.59
N PHE A 273 -1.94 17.66 -1.35
CA PHE A 273 -2.82 18.31 -0.36
C PHE A 273 -3.27 19.72 -0.76
N LEU A 274 -2.48 20.43 -1.58
CA LEU A 274 -2.81 21.79 -2.00
C LEU A 274 -3.66 21.85 -3.26
N THR A 275 -3.42 20.97 -4.22
CA THR A 275 -3.95 21.13 -5.58
C THR A 275 -5.03 20.11 -5.93
N ALA A 276 -5.03 18.91 -5.32
CA ALA A 276 -6.02 17.90 -5.67
C ALA A 276 -7.40 18.30 -5.15
N THR A 277 -8.37 18.40 -6.06
CA THR A 277 -9.71 18.94 -5.78
C THR A 277 -10.79 17.88 -5.63
N SER A 278 -10.51 16.65 -6.07
CA SER A 278 -11.43 15.51 -6.05
C SER A 278 -10.72 14.24 -5.57
N PHE A 279 -11.52 13.27 -5.12
CA PHE A 279 -10.98 11.96 -4.70
C PHE A 279 -10.21 11.29 -5.84
N ASP A 280 -10.78 11.33 -7.06
CA ASP A 280 -10.23 10.66 -8.24
C ASP A 280 -8.90 11.24 -8.69
N GLU A 281 -8.76 12.58 -8.60
CA GLU A 281 -7.51 13.30 -8.85
C GLU A 281 -6.46 12.95 -7.80
N MET A 282 -6.84 12.90 -6.52
CA MET A 282 -5.91 12.65 -5.42
C MET A 282 -5.41 11.19 -5.37
N VAL A 283 -6.26 10.22 -5.69
CA VAL A 283 -6.00 8.82 -5.38
C VAL A 283 -5.13 8.12 -6.42
N SER A 284 -5.22 8.50 -7.70
CA SER A 284 -4.61 7.70 -8.77
C SER A 284 -4.06 8.52 -9.93
N ALA A 285 -2.99 8.01 -10.52
CA ALA A 285 -2.40 8.50 -11.77
C ALA A 285 -3.29 8.26 -13.01
N GLN A 286 -4.47 7.65 -12.87
CA GLN A 286 -5.45 7.58 -13.98
C GLN A 286 -6.11 8.94 -14.26
N SER A 287 -6.12 9.85 -13.28
CA SER A 287 -6.72 11.18 -13.38
C SER A 287 -5.64 12.24 -13.58
N GLN A 288 -5.96 13.30 -14.33
CA GLN A 288 -5.09 14.46 -14.46
C GLN A 288 -4.96 15.20 -13.12
N GLY A 289 -3.73 15.48 -12.70
CA GLY A 289 -3.43 16.28 -11.51
C GLY A 289 -2.43 15.62 -10.58
N ALA A 290 -2.22 16.24 -9.42
CA ALA A 290 -1.35 15.69 -8.37
C ALA A 290 -2.07 14.58 -7.62
N ASN A 291 -1.42 13.42 -7.49
CA ASN A 291 -1.96 12.24 -6.83
C ASN A 291 -0.94 11.59 -5.88
N PHE A 292 -1.41 10.77 -4.94
CA PHE A 292 -0.53 10.02 -4.03
C PHE A 292 0.08 8.75 -4.68
N GLU A 293 -0.47 8.28 -5.81
CA GLU A 293 0.06 7.10 -6.52
C GLU A 293 1.43 7.37 -7.18
N GLY A 294 1.68 8.59 -7.65
CA GLY A 294 2.97 9.03 -8.19
C GLY A 294 4.14 8.86 -7.20
N PRO A 295 4.14 9.53 -6.03
CA PRO A 295 5.18 9.34 -5.02
C PRO A 295 5.16 7.94 -4.38
N HIS A 296 4.02 7.25 -4.37
CA HIS A 296 3.95 5.82 -4.03
C HIS A 296 4.82 4.97 -4.96
N GLY A 297 4.68 5.15 -6.28
CA GLY A 297 5.50 4.44 -7.27
C GLY A 297 6.99 4.71 -7.11
N GLU A 298 7.37 5.96 -6.79
CA GLU A 298 8.77 6.32 -6.51
C GLU A 298 9.35 5.60 -5.28
N VAL A 299 8.55 5.44 -4.22
CA VAL A 299 8.98 4.66 -3.05
C VAL A 299 9.13 3.18 -3.39
N HIS A 300 8.21 2.62 -4.18
CA HIS A 300 8.31 1.24 -4.67
C HIS A 300 9.61 0.99 -5.46
N VAL A 301 10.05 1.97 -6.27
CA VAL A 301 11.34 1.90 -6.98
C VAL A 301 12.52 2.09 -6.03
N GLY A 302 12.54 3.18 -5.27
CA GLY A 302 13.73 3.62 -4.54
C GLY A 302 14.04 2.80 -3.29
N ALA A 303 13.02 2.37 -2.56
CA ALA A 303 13.21 1.77 -1.23
C ALA A 303 13.81 0.36 -1.27
N ALA A 304 13.89 -0.27 -2.44
CA ALA A 304 14.58 -1.54 -2.65
C ALA A 304 15.59 -1.49 -3.82
N CYS A 305 15.95 -0.29 -4.31
CA CYS A 305 16.85 -0.11 -5.46
C CYS A 305 16.39 -0.85 -6.73
N GLY A 306 15.09 -0.85 -7.03
CA GLY A 306 14.52 -1.52 -8.21
C GLY A 306 14.39 -3.04 -8.09
N GLN A 307 14.51 -3.61 -6.89
CA GLN A 307 14.33 -5.05 -6.63
C GLN A 307 12.88 -5.37 -6.21
N ASP A 308 12.65 -6.43 -5.42
CA ASP A 308 11.32 -7.06 -5.26
C ASP A 308 10.17 -6.12 -4.88
N LEU A 309 10.45 -5.01 -4.18
CA LEU A 309 9.42 -4.03 -3.85
C LEU A 309 8.80 -3.34 -5.07
N VAL A 310 9.45 -3.28 -6.24
CA VAL A 310 8.93 -2.56 -7.42
C VAL A 310 7.94 -3.38 -8.26
N TYR A 311 8.02 -4.72 -8.19
CA TYR A 311 7.23 -5.60 -9.05
C TYR A 311 5.90 -5.91 -8.38
N LEU A 312 4.78 -5.63 -9.05
CA LEU A 312 3.45 -5.89 -8.48
C LEU A 312 3.23 -7.37 -8.14
N SER A 313 3.92 -8.27 -8.83
CA SER A 313 3.89 -9.72 -8.57
C SER A 313 4.44 -10.10 -7.20
N THR A 314 5.48 -9.42 -6.69
CA THR A 314 6.20 -9.83 -5.48
C THR A 314 6.28 -8.78 -4.38
N SER A 315 5.88 -7.52 -4.65
CA SER A 315 6.10 -6.40 -3.74
C SER A 315 5.47 -6.57 -2.36
N ALA A 316 4.27 -7.14 -2.27
CA ALA A 316 3.57 -7.34 -0.99
C ALA A 316 4.23 -8.38 -0.05
N PHE A 317 5.16 -9.20 -0.56
CA PHE A 317 5.94 -10.10 0.28
C PHE A 317 7.04 -9.37 1.05
N ASP A 318 7.48 -8.20 0.57
CA ASP A 318 8.47 -7.42 1.30
C ASP A 318 7.79 -6.74 2.51
N PRO A 319 8.25 -6.94 3.75
CA PRO A 319 7.66 -6.32 4.94
C PRO A 319 7.56 -4.78 4.88
N LEU A 320 8.41 -4.12 4.11
CA LEU A 320 8.40 -2.67 3.91
C LEU A 320 7.15 -2.19 3.15
N PHE A 321 6.54 -3.06 2.33
CA PHE A 321 5.28 -2.80 1.63
C PHE A 321 4.17 -2.34 2.60
N TRP A 322 4.02 -3.06 3.70
CA TRP A 322 2.94 -2.81 4.66
C TRP A 322 3.12 -1.47 5.38
N LEU A 323 4.35 -1.12 5.73
CA LEU A 323 4.68 0.19 6.32
C LEU A 323 4.45 1.34 5.32
N HIS A 324 4.82 1.10 4.06
CA HIS A 324 4.64 2.04 2.96
C HIS A 324 3.16 2.31 2.67
N HIS A 325 2.37 1.27 2.46
CA HIS A 325 0.93 1.37 2.16
C HIS A 325 0.12 1.92 3.33
N THR A 326 0.53 1.64 4.58
CA THR A 326 -0.10 2.27 5.76
C THR A 326 0.10 3.79 5.76
N ASN A 327 1.24 4.29 5.27
CA ASN A 327 1.41 5.74 5.10
C ASN A 327 0.59 6.30 3.93
N VAL A 328 0.44 5.57 2.82
CA VAL A 328 -0.45 5.99 1.72
C VAL A 328 -1.89 6.13 2.23
N ASP A 329 -2.38 5.14 2.98
CA ASP A 329 -3.69 5.21 3.61
C ASP A 329 -3.84 6.40 4.58
N ARG A 330 -2.79 6.71 5.35
CA ARG A 330 -2.73 7.90 6.20
C ARG A 330 -2.85 9.20 5.41
N LEU A 331 -2.14 9.32 4.29
CA LEU A 331 -2.20 10.51 3.43
C LEU A 331 -3.60 10.69 2.82
N ILE A 332 -4.23 9.60 2.37
CA ILE A 332 -5.62 9.60 1.89
C ILE A 332 -6.58 10.03 3.01
N ALA A 333 -6.42 9.48 4.23
CA ALA A 333 -7.26 9.86 5.37
C ALA A 333 -7.11 11.35 5.75
N TYR A 334 -5.90 11.89 5.70
CA TYR A 334 -5.67 13.32 5.88
C TYR A 334 -6.35 14.15 4.80
N TRP A 335 -6.26 13.74 3.54
CA TRP A 335 -6.91 14.45 2.44
C TRP A 335 -8.44 14.43 2.62
N GLN A 336 -9.02 13.27 2.95
CA GLN A 336 -10.46 13.16 3.23
C GLN A 336 -10.90 14.05 4.40
N ALA A 337 -10.07 14.19 5.45
CA ALA A 337 -10.36 15.09 6.57
C ALA A 337 -10.29 16.58 6.17
N LEU A 338 -9.37 16.96 5.28
CA LEU A 338 -9.25 18.32 4.75
C LEU A 338 -10.41 18.68 3.79
N HIS A 339 -10.92 17.69 3.07
CA HIS A 339 -11.97 17.80 2.06
C HIS A 339 -13.30 17.19 2.52
N PHE A 340 -13.58 17.13 3.83
CA PHE A 340 -14.73 16.40 4.39
C PHE A 340 -16.10 16.79 3.81
N GLU A 341 -16.23 18.01 3.27
CA GLU A 341 -17.44 18.52 2.61
C GLU A 341 -17.69 17.88 1.24
N ASN A 342 -16.62 17.50 0.53
CA ASN A 342 -16.63 17.02 -0.85
C ASN A 342 -15.87 15.68 -1.02
N ALA A 343 -15.63 14.93 0.06
CA ALA A 343 -14.85 13.68 0.04
C ALA A 343 -15.62 12.48 -0.52
N THR A 344 -16.81 12.70 -1.10
CA THR A 344 -17.60 11.67 -1.78
C THR A 344 -16.91 11.22 -3.07
N MET A 345 -16.93 9.92 -3.33
CA MET A 345 -16.29 9.32 -4.50
C MET A 345 -17.29 9.28 -5.67
N HIS A 346 -16.89 9.71 -6.86
CA HIS A 346 -17.78 9.82 -8.03
C HIS A 346 -17.17 9.28 -9.34
N PHE A 347 -16.19 8.38 -9.25
CA PHE A 347 -15.53 7.83 -10.44
C PHE A 347 -16.41 6.85 -11.22
N SER A 348 -16.18 6.82 -12.53
CA SER A 348 -16.67 5.76 -13.42
C SER A 348 -15.67 5.57 -14.55
N TYR A 349 -15.08 4.38 -14.64
CA TYR A 349 -14.03 4.11 -15.62
C TYR A 349 -14.00 2.62 -16.04
N PRO A 350 -13.55 2.29 -17.27
CA PRO A 350 -13.34 0.91 -17.66
C PRO A 350 -12.09 0.34 -16.98
N SER A 351 -12.21 -0.81 -16.32
CA SER A 351 -11.07 -1.48 -15.69
C SER A 351 -10.03 -1.94 -16.72
N ASN A 352 -8.75 -1.83 -16.35
CA ASN A 352 -7.61 -2.30 -17.13
C ASN A 352 -7.31 -3.82 -16.97
N GLN A 353 -8.27 -4.58 -16.42
CA GLN A 353 -8.16 -5.99 -16.01
C GLN A 353 -7.47 -6.17 -14.66
N LEU A 354 -8.10 -6.92 -13.77
CA LEU A 354 -7.60 -7.43 -12.49
C LEU A 354 -7.92 -8.92 -12.40
N PHE A 355 -7.40 -9.63 -11.40
CA PHE A 355 -7.65 -11.07 -11.22
C PHE A 355 -9.14 -11.45 -11.34
N ALA A 356 -10.01 -10.72 -10.63
CA ALA A 356 -11.45 -10.95 -10.56
C ALA A 356 -12.29 -9.91 -11.32
N THR A 357 -11.67 -9.01 -12.09
CA THR A 357 -12.37 -7.95 -12.82
C THR A 357 -11.91 -7.93 -14.27
N PRO A 358 -12.77 -8.35 -15.22
CA PRO A 358 -12.43 -8.33 -16.64
C PRO A 358 -12.08 -6.94 -17.16
N ARG A 359 -11.30 -6.91 -18.24
CA ARG A 359 -11.03 -5.67 -18.98
C ARG A 359 -12.33 -5.05 -19.48
N GLY A 360 -12.46 -3.73 -19.37
CA GLY A 360 -13.61 -2.98 -19.88
C GLY A 360 -14.83 -3.02 -18.96
N THR A 361 -14.80 -3.78 -17.85
CA THR A 361 -15.82 -3.70 -16.81
C THR A 361 -15.85 -2.27 -16.25
N ILE A 362 -17.00 -1.62 -16.32
CA ILE A 362 -17.19 -0.29 -15.74
C ILE A 362 -17.10 -0.41 -14.22
N THR A 363 -16.16 0.33 -13.66
CA THR A 363 -15.85 0.36 -12.23
C THR A 363 -16.32 1.68 -11.64
N THR A 364 -17.06 1.59 -10.53
CA THR A 364 -17.69 2.68 -9.78
C THR A 364 -17.42 2.49 -8.27
N PRO A 365 -17.75 3.45 -7.40
CA PRO A 365 -17.56 3.30 -5.95
C PRO A 365 -18.24 2.08 -5.34
N GLU A 366 -19.33 1.60 -5.96
CA GLU A 366 -20.13 0.43 -5.53
C GLU A 366 -19.61 -0.89 -6.12
N SER A 367 -18.58 -0.84 -6.97
CA SER A 367 -18.01 -2.04 -7.57
C SER A 367 -17.32 -2.92 -6.50
N PRO A 368 -17.48 -4.26 -6.59
CA PRO A 368 -16.85 -5.20 -5.66
C PRO A 368 -15.31 -5.08 -5.65
N MET A 369 -14.73 -4.87 -4.47
CA MET A 369 -13.29 -4.90 -4.22
C MET A 369 -12.86 -6.31 -3.81
N MET A 370 -12.91 -7.24 -4.75
CA MET A 370 -12.48 -8.62 -4.52
C MET A 370 -10.99 -8.67 -4.08
N PRO A 371 -10.62 -9.65 -3.24
CA PRO A 371 -11.42 -10.74 -2.69
C PRO A 371 -12.07 -10.41 -1.34
N PHE A 372 -12.14 -9.13 -0.95
CA PHE A 372 -12.52 -8.75 0.41
C PHE A 372 -14.03 -8.87 0.61
N ILE A 373 -14.44 -9.82 1.44
CA ILE A 373 -15.83 -10.03 1.84
C ILE A 373 -16.05 -9.41 3.22
N GLY A 374 -17.11 -8.62 3.38
CA GLY A 374 -17.49 -8.01 4.65
C GLY A 374 -18.22 -8.98 5.59
N ARG A 375 -18.54 -8.52 6.80
CA ARG A 375 -19.29 -9.31 7.81
C ARG A 375 -20.62 -9.87 7.28
N GLY A 376 -21.29 -9.15 6.39
CA GLY A 376 -22.59 -9.53 5.83
C GLY A 376 -22.51 -10.63 4.77
N GLY A 377 -21.32 -11.06 4.36
CA GLY A 377 -21.14 -12.01 3.25
C GLY A 377 -21.04 -11.35 1.87
N GLU A 378 -21.32 -10.04 1.79
CA GLU A 378 -21.19 -9.26 0.56
C GLU A 378 -19.76 -8.73 0.37
N PRO A 379 -19.28 -8.56 -0.88
CA PRO A 379 -18.02 -7.90 -1.16
C PRO A 379 -17.96 -6.48 -0.57
N LEU A 380 -16.76 -6.07 -0.13
CA LEU A 380 -16.50 -4.68 0.21
C LEU A 380 -16.50 -3.82 -1.07
N THR A 381 -16.82 -2.55 -0.92
CA THR A 381 -16.84 -1.53 -1.97
C THR A 381 -16.07 -0.31 -1.50
N SER A 382 -15.79 0.64 -2.39
CA SER A 382 -15.15 1.90 -1.98
C SER A 382 -16.00 2.65 -0.96
N GLU A 383 -17.33 2.59 -1.11
CA GLU A 383 -18.27 3.19 -0.15
C GLU A 383 -18.16 2.57 1.25
N SER A 384 -17.95 1.25 1.36
CA SER A 384 -17.89 0.58 2.66
C SER A 384 -16.59 0.86 3.43
N VAL A 385 -15.52 1.27 2.74
CA VAL A 385 -14.20 1.58 3.34
C VAL A 385 -13.85 3.07 3.32
N THR A 386 -14.76 3.93 2.87
CA THR A 386 -14.45 5.36 2.71
C THR A 386 -14.13 6.06 4.03
N GLN A 387 -14.82 5.70 5.12
CA GLN A 387 -14.63 6.30 6.44
C GLN A 387 -13.75 5.39 7.32
N ILE A 388 -12.51 5.80 7.62
CA ILE A 388 -11.61 4.98 8.46
C ILE A 388 -12.13 4.75 9.88
N ARG A 389 -12.99 5.66 10.40
CA ARG A 389 -13.61 5.56 11.73
C ARG A 389 -14.35 4.23 11.93
N ASP A 390 -14.89 3.66 10.84
CA ASP A 390 -15.69 2.45 10.88
C ASP A 390 -14.83 1.17 10.82
N TRP A 391 -13.51 1.30 10.71
CA TRP A 391 -12.57 0.17 10.54
C TRP A 391 -11.67 -0.06 11.75
N GLY A 392 -11.92 0.70 12.83
CA GLY A 392 -11.32 0.44 14.13
C GLY A 392 -9.86 0.89 14.24
N TYR A 393 -9.42 1.83 13.40
CA TYR A 393 -8.17 2.57 13.57
C TYR A 393 -8.37 4.06 13.31
N THR A 394 -7.39 4.87 13.71
CA THR A 394 -7.26 6.28 13.30
C THR A 394 -5.79 6.62 13.04
N TYR A 395 -5.53 7.88 12.68
CA TYR A 395 -4.20 8.48 12.65
C TYR A 395 -4.22 9.78 13.46
N ALA A 396 -3.24 10.02 14.32
CA ALA A 396 -3.10 11.34 14.94
C ALA A 396 -2.95 12.42 13.83
N PRO A 397 -3.57 13.60 13.92
CA PRO A 397 -4.36 14.10 15.05
C PRO A 397 -5.87 13.83 14.93
N ILE A 398 -6.33 12.95 14.04
CA ILE A 398 -7.75 12.74 13.78
C ILE A 398 -8.42 12.03 14.97
N ARG A 399 -9.35 12.72 15.64
CA ARG A 399 -10.08 12.22 16.81
C ARG A 399 -11.60 12.26 16.61
N PHE A 400 -12.11 11.34 15.80
CA PHE A 400 -13.54 11.30 15.38
C PHE A 400 -14.55 11.25 16.54
N TRP A 401 -14.12 10.83 17.72
CA TRP A 401 -14.97 10.64 18.90
C TRP A 401 -15.21 11.92 19.72
N GLU A 402 -14.37 12.94 19.54
CA GLU A 402 -14.45 14.18 20.33
C GLU A 402 -14.37 15.46 19.50
N GLU A 403 -13.89 15.39 18.25
CA GLU A 403 -13.73 16.55 17.38
C GLU A 403 -14.83 16.64 16.31
N ALA A 404 -15.34 17.86 16.10
CA ALA A 404 -16.17 18.14 14.93
C ALA A 404 -15.32 18.12 13.64
N PRO A 405 -15.89 17.81 12.45
CA PRO A 405 -15.14 17.75 11.20
C PRO A 405 -14.28 18.99 10.90
N GLY A 406 -14.77 20.19 11.25
CA GLY A 406 -14.01 21.43 11.10
C GLY A 406 -12.78 21.53 12.02
N GLU A 407 -12.87 21.00 13.24
CA GLU A 407 -11.74 20.95 14.18
C GLU A 407 -10.70 19.94 13.70
N THR A 408 -11.14 18.77 13.23
CA THR A 408 -10.28 17.77 12.59
C THR A 408 -9.57 18.38 11.38
N LYS A 409 -10.28 19.09 10.51
CA LYS A 409 -9.68 19.80 9.36
C LYS A 409 -8.60 20.79 9.79
N MET A 410 -8.82 21.55 10.87
CA MET A 410 -7.82 22.47 11.41
C MET A 410 -6.59 21.74 11.97
N ALA A 411 -6.78 20.65 12.70
CA ALA A 411 -5.71 19.85 13.28
C ALA A 411 -4.87 19.16 12.20
N VAL A 412 -5.53 18.58 11.19
CA VAL A 412 -4.87 17.97 10.02
C VAL A 412 -4.15 19.03 9.19
N SER A 413 -4.74 20.20 8.94
CA SER A 413 -4.08 21.32 8.25
C SER A 413 -2.78 21.71 8.94
N ARG A 414 -2.79 21.80 10.28
CA ARG A 414 -1.59 22.09 11.09
C ARG A 414 -0.52 21.01 10.91
N THR A 415 -0.93 19.75 10.93
CA THR A 415 -0.04 18.60 10.77
C THR A 415 0.59 18.59 9.38
N VAL A 416 -0.22 18.70 8.33
CA VAL A 416 0.23 18.75 6.93
C VAL A 416 1.19 19.92 6.68
N ASN A 417 0.83 21.14 7.12
CA ASN A 417 1.69 22.31 7.00
C ASN A 417 3.01 22.15 7.76
N SER A 418 2.98 21.50 8.94
CA SER A 418 4.18 21.31 9.76
C SER A 418 5.12 20.26 9.17
N LEU A 419 4.58 19.14 8.69
CA LEU A 419 5.38 18.01 8.20
C LEU A 419 5.90 18.23 6.77
N TYR A 420 5.02 18.72 5.89
CA TYR A 420 5.24 18.72 4.45
C TYR A 420 5.34 20.13 3.86
N GLY A 421 4.80 21.13 4.56
CA GLY A 421 4.86 22.52 4.12
C GLY A 421 6.29 23.09 4.10
N PRO A 422 6.51 24.19 3.33
CA PRO A 422 7.79 24.89 3.33
C PRO A 422 8.16 25.37 4.73
N GLN A 423 9.33 24.95 5.21
CA GLN A 423 9.83 25.35 6.52
C GLN A 423 10.23 26.83 6.48
N VAL A 424 9.55 27.67 7.27
CA VAL A 424 9.92 29.08 7.42
C VAL A 424 10.98 29.16 8.52
N PRO A 425 12.13 29.84 8.31
CA PRO A 425 13.12 30.04 9.36
C PRO A 425 12.48 30.60 10.63
N ASN A 426 12.91 30.07 11.77
CA ASN A 426 12.34 30.29 13.10
C ASN A 426 12.64 31.70 13.67
N SER A 427 12.56 32.74 12.85
CA SER A 427 12.65 34.12 13.29
C SER A 427 11.26 34.65 13.59
N PHE A 428 11.05 35.05 14.84
CA PHE A 428 9.90 35.77 15.42
C PHE A 428 8.72 34.92 15.92
N ARG A 429 8.95 34.14 16.99
CA ARG A 429 7.89 33.89 17.99
C ARG A 429 7.51 35.24 18.62
N GLY A 430 6.33 35.77 18.30
CA GLY A 430 5.72 36.90 19.02
C GLY A 430 5.17 38.07 18.20
N VAL A 431 5.36 38.10 16.88
CA VAL A 431 4.75 39.14 16.02
C VAL A 431 3.65 38.51 15.18
N LYS A 432 2.45 39.12 15.14
CA LYS A 432 1.38 38.76 14.20
C LYS A 432 2.02 38.51 12.83
N ARG A 433 1.91 37.29 12.30
CA ARG A 433 2.42 36.92 10.96
C ARG A 433 1.97 37.99 9.97
N ARG A 434 2.90 38.82 9.49
CA ARG A 434 2.61 39.74 8.38
C ARG A 434 2.21 38.82 7.22
N LYS A 435 1.02 39.04 6.63
CA LYS A 435 0.46 38.17 5.57
C LYS A 435 1.55 37.96 4.52
N ALA A 436 2.08 36.74 4.42
CA ALA A 436 3.16 36.47 3.49
C ALA A 436 2.64 36.76 2.07
N ALA A 437 3.45 37.42 1.26
CA ALA A 437 3.05 37.77 -0.10
C ALA A 437 2.72 36.49 -0.89
N PRO A 438 1.75 36.53 -1.83
CA PRO A 438 1.56 35.46 -2.78
C PRO A 438 2.89 35.07 -3.44
N ARG A 439 3.13 33.77 -3.61
CA ARG A 439 4.32 33.24 -4.29
C ARG A 439 3.88 32.51 -5.55
N THR A 440 4.68 32.57 -6.60
CA THR A 440 4.45 31.74 -7.79
C THR A 440 5.15 30.40 -7.61
N GLU A 441 4.42 29.31 -7.79
CA GLU A 441 4.97 27.95 -7.91
C GLU A 441 4.87 27.48 -9.37
N TYR A 442 5.72 26.52 -9.73
CA TYR A 442 5.85 26.00 -11.09
C TYR A 442 5.74 24.49 -11.08
N PHE A 443 4.99 23.95 -12.03
CA PHE A 443 4.75 22.52 -12.18
C PHE A 443 4.95 22.07 -13.62
N ALA A 444 5.40 20.83 -13.79
CA ALA A 444 5.28 20.09 -15.04
C ALA A 444 4.19 19.02 -14.88
N LYS A 445 3.11 19.15 -15.65
CA LYS A 445 2.08 18.12 -15.77
C LYS A 445 2.48 17.17 -16.88
N VAL A 446 2.68 15.91 -16.54
CA VAL A 446 3.14 14.88 -17.46
C VAL A 446 1.99 13.94 -17.77
N GLN A 447 1.78 13.67 -19.05
CA GLN A 447 0.86 12.67 -19.58
C GLN A 447 1.65 11.70 -20.46
N VAL A 448 1.36 10.40 -20.37
CA VAL A 448 1.91 9.40 -21.30
C VAL A 448 0.99 8.16 -21.41
N GLU A 449 0.95 7.55 -22.60
CA GLU A 449 0.29 6.25 -22.83
C GLU A 449 1.22 5.10 -22.46
N ARG A 450 0.75 4.24 -21.55
CA ARG A 450 1.53 3.13 -21.00
C ARG A 450 1.90 2.09 -22.04
N SER A 451 1.08 1.88 -23.08
CA SER A 451 1.36 0.87 -24.12
C SER A 451 2.55 1.21 -25.02
N GLU A 452 3.02 2.46 -24.98
CA GLU A 452 4.22 2.91 -25.71
C GLU A 452 5.52 2.67 -24.93
N LEU A 453 5.41 2.23 -23.67
CA LEU A 453 6.52 2.11 -22.73
C LEU A 453 6.89 0.66 -22.41
N GLU A 454 8.18 0.41 -22.31
CA GLU A 454 8.71 -0.79 -21.67
C GLU A 454 8.69 -0.60 -20.15
N LEU A 455 7.62 -1.07 -19.50
CA LEU A 455 7.37 -0.91 -18.06
C LEU A 455 8.01 -2.03 -17.23
N PRO A 456 8.48 -1.75 -16.00
CA PRO A 456 8.43 -0.45 -15.31
C PRO A 456 9.51 0.53 -15.79
N CYS A 457 9.20 1.83 -15.77
CA CYS A 457 10.13 2.89 -16.14
C CYS A 457 9.81 4.20 -15.41
N GLN A 458 10.70 5.20 -15.58
CA GLN A 458 10.53 6.54 -15.07
C GLN A 458 10.65 7.57 -16.19
N VAL A 459 9.69 8.48 -16.29
CA VAL A 459 9.85 9.72 -17.06
C VAL A 459 10.54 10.73 -16.14
N GLN A 460 11.81 11.01 -16.40
CA GLN A 460 12.66 11.89 -15.60
C GLN A 460 12.78 13.24 -16.29
N LEU A 461 12.51 14.32 -15.55
CA LEU A 461 12.68 15.70 -15.99
C LEU A 461 14.00 16.25 -15.46
N PHE A 462 14.74 16.98 -16.29
CA PHE A 462 16.02 17.60 -15.94
C PHE A 462 15.98 19.09 -16.22
N MET A 463 16.74 19.86 -15.42
CA MET A 463 17.01 21.28 -15.65
C MET A 463 18.50 21.55 -15.40
N ASN A 464 19.20 22.06 -16.40
CA ASN A 464 20.66 22.29 -16.36
C ASN A 464 21.44 21.05 -15.89
N GLY A 465 21.07 19.87 -16.38
CA GLY A 465 21.69 18.58 -16.01
C GLY A 465 21.32 18.03 -14.63
N GLY A 466 20.61 18.79 -13.79
CA GLY A 466 20.10 18.32 -12.49
C GLY A 466 18.72 17.68 -12.62
N LEU A 467 18.48 16.55 -11.94
CA LEU A 467 17.16 15.93 -11.87
C LEU A 467 16.16 16.91 -11.22
N ALA A 468 15.13 17.28 -11.97
CA ALA A 468 14.07 18.16 -11.52
C ALA A 468 12.94 17.39 -10.81
N GLY A 469 12.67 16.17 -11.27
CA GLY A 469 11.72 15.24 -10.68
C GLY A 469 11.45 14.09 -11.64
N SER A 470 10.68 13.11 -11.19
CA SER A 470 10.34 11.92 -11.98
C SER A 470 8.86 11.62 -11.92
N PHE A 471 8.36 10.89 -12.90
CA PHE A 471 7.09 10.20 -12.88
C PHE A 471 7.35 8.71 -13.05
N THR A 472 7.06 7.92 -12.02
CA THR A 472 7.26 6.48 -12.04
C THR A 472 6.03 5.76 -12.59
N LEU A 473 6.23 4.91 -13.60
CA LEU A 473 5.22 4.01 -14.12
C LEU A 473 5.59 2.57 -13.75
N LEU A 474 4.82 1.99 -12.82
CA LEU A 474 4.95 0.59 -12.40
C LEU A 474 4.61 -0.38 -13.54
N ASP A 475 4.89 -1.66 -13.35
CA ASP A 475 4.84 -2.66 -14.41
C ASP A 475 3.42 -2.95 -14.95
N MET A 476 2.38 -2.83 -14.13
CA MET A 476 0.98 -2.96 -14.52
C MET A 476 0.16 -1.74 -14.10
N PRO A 477 -0.93 -1.41 -14.83
CA PRO A 477 -1.39 -2.03 -16.08
C PRO A 477 -0.44 -1.74 -17.25
N LYS A 478 -0.53 -2.47 -18.37
CA LYS A 478 0.33 -2.24 -19.56
C LYS A 478 -0.19 -1.17 -20.52
N GLN A 479 -1.37 -0.62 -20.28
CA GLN A 479 -2.07 0.29 -21.20
C GLN A 479 -2.94 1.29 -20.43
N GLY A 480 -3.36 2.34 -21.13
CA GLY A 480 -4.10 3.47 -20.61
C GLY A 480 -3.17 4.64 -20.32
N LYS A 481 -3.73 5.85 -20.38
CA LYS A 481 -2.99 7.05 -20.00
C LYS A 481 -2.69 7.06 -18.51
N SER A 482 -1.51 7.57 -18.17
CA SER A 482 -1.13 7.93 -16.82
C SER A 482 -0.71 9.39 -16.74
N TYR A 483 -0.94 10.00 -15.59
CA TYR A 483 -0.70 11.41 -15.32
C TYR A 483 0.06 11.60 -14.00
N ASP A 484 0.92 12.63 -13.96
CA ASP A 484 1.54 13.12 -12.74
C ASP A 484 1.77 14.64 -12.83
N GLN A 485 1.95 15.28 -11.68
CA GLN A 485 2.26 16.70 -11.57
C GLN A 485 3.53 16.89 -10.74
N ILE A 486 4.62 17.26 -11.40
CA ILE A 486 5.96 17.37 -10.81
C ILE A 486 6.23 18.83 -10.40
N PRO A 487 6.44 19.12 -9.10
CA PRO A 487 6.87 20.44 -8.63
C PRO A 487 8.30 20.76 -9.09
N LEU A 488 8.51 21.94 -9.69
CA LEU A 488 9.79 22.34 -10.28
C LEU A 488 10.62 23.28 -9.40
N ARG A 489 10.06 23.80 -8.30
CA ARG A 489 10.68 24.89 -7.54
C ARG A 489 12.07 24.55 -7.01
N ARG A 490 12.23 23.35 -6.43
CA ARG A 490 13.54 22.88 -5.94
C ARG A 490 14.57 22.80 -7.07
N ALA A 491 14.16 22.24 -8.21
CA ALA A 491 14.99 22.11 -9.41
C ALA A 491 15.46 23.46 -9.93
N MET A 492 14.54 24.41 -10.07
CA MET A 492 14.83 25.77 -10.53
C MET A 492 15.82 26.48 -9.60
N LYS A 493 15.66 26.33 -8.28
CA LYS A 493 16.60 26.88 -7.29
C LYS A 493 17.99 26.26 -7.43
N SER A 494 18.09 24.95 -7.58
CA SER A 494 19.36 24.23 -7.76
C SER A 494 20.04 24.58 -9.09
N ALA A 495 19.27 24.74 -10.16
CA ALA A 495 19.73 25.10 -11.48
C ALA A 495 20.09 26.60 -11.62
N SER A 496 19.95 27.40 -10.55
CA SER A 496 20.09 28.86 -10.56
C SER A 496 19.20 29.56 -11.60
N ILE A 497 18.06 28.95 -11.92
CA ILE A 497 17.06 29.47 -12.85
C ILE A 497 16.12 30.37 -12.05
N GLY A 498 16.27 31.68 -12.25
CA GLY A 498 15.51 32.73 -11.55
C GLY A 498 16.22 33.27 -10.31
N GLY A 499 16.43 34.60 -10.30
CA GLY A 499 16.85 35.34 -9.11
C GLY A 499 15.69 35.59 -8.13
N SER A 500 16.04 36.07 -6.93
CA SER A 500 15.23 36.13 -5.70
C SER A 500 13.86 36.86 -5.73
N SER A 501 13.30 37.34 -6.84
CA SER A 501 12.05 38.13 -6.77
C SER A 501 11.18 38.25 -8.01
N THR A 502 11.56 37.71 -9.17
CA THR A 502 10.81 37.95 -10.42
C THR A 502 10.16 36.66 -10.91
N LYS A 503 8.85 36.70 -11.18
CA LYS A 503 8.13 35.63 -11.88
C LYS A 503 8.87 35.33 -13.19
N LEU A 504 9.32 34.09 -13.35
CA LEU A 504 9.88 33.58 -14.60
C LEU A 504 8.78 33.28 -15.61
N SER A 505 9.06 33.48 -16.89
CA SER A 505 8.19 33.02 -17.96
C SER A 505 8.26 31.50 -18.08
N LEU A 506 7.13 30.87 -18.43
CA LEU A 506 7.08 29.44 -18.73
C LEU A 506 7.96 29.07 -19.93
N GLU A 507 8.20 30.03 -20.84
CA GLU A 507 9.12 29.87 -21.97
C GLU A 507 10.58 29.65 -21.54
N LEU A 508 11.05 30.40 -20.53
CA LEU A 508 12.41 30.18 -20.01
C LEU A 508 12.54 28.80 -19.34
N ILE A 509 11.48 28.34 -18.66
CA ILE A 509 11.46 27.02 -18.03
C ILE A 509 11.47 25.93 -19.11
N ASP A 510 10.64 26.08 -20.13
CA ASP A 510 10.57 25.20 -21.31
C ASP A 510 11.94 25.06 -21.98
N ASP A 511 12.63 26.17 -22.26
CA ASP A 511 13.95 26.17 -22.91
C ASP A 511 15.05 25.45 -22.11
N ASN A 512 14.86 25.26 -20.80
CA ASN A 512 15.81 24.56 -19.93
C ASN A 512 15.28 23.20 -19.46
N LEU A 513 14.15 22.74 -19.97
CA LEU A 513 13.55 21.45 -19.60
C LEU A 513 13.99 20.35 -20.57
N GLU A 514 14.59 19.31 -20.00
CA GLU A 514 15.01 18.11 -20.71
C GLU A 514 14.33 16.88 -20.13
N VAL A 515 14.20 15.82 -20.95
CA VAL A 515 13.48 14.59 -20.60
C VAL A 515 14.33 13.37 -20.91
N VAL A 516 14.29 12.40 -19.99
CA VAL A 516 14.80 11.05 -20.20
C VAL A 516 13.73 10.06 -19.74
N ILE A 517 13.42 9.06 -20.57
CA ILE A 517 12.62 7.91 -20.14
C ILE A 517 13.60 6.78 -19.81
N ARG A 518 13.71 6.43 -18.52
CA ARG A 518 14.70 5.47 -18.01
C ARG A 518 14.03 4.19 -17.51
N LYS A 519 14.51 3.04 -17.96
CA LYS A 519 14.12 1.71 -17.43
C LYS A 519 14.91 1.39 -16.16
N LEU A 520 14.43 0.41 -15.39
CA LEU A 520 15.10 -0.01 -14.16
C LEU A 520 16.50 -0.62 -14.40
N ASP A 521 16.75 -1.18 -15.58
CA ASP A 521 18.06 -1.68 -16.01
C ASP A 521 19.07 -0.57 -16.34
N GLY A 522 18.67 0.70 -16.17
CA GLY A 522 19.49 1.89 -16.44
C GLY A 522 19.48 2.36 -17.90
N THR A 523 18.97 1.57 -18.84
CA THR A 523 18.87 1.96 -20.25
C THR A 523 17.67 2.88 -20.50
N THR A 524 17.65 3.56 -21.65
CA THR A 524 16.69 4.63 -21.95
C THR A 524 15.78 4.29 -23.14
N ILE A 525 14.55 4.80 -23.11
CA ILE A 525 13.59 4.73 -24.22
C ILE A 525 13.66 6.05 -25.01
N SER A 526 13.78 5.95 -26.34
CA SER A 526 13.77 7.13 -27.22
C SER A 526 12.42 7.84 -27.17
N LEU A 527 12.43 9.17 -27.06
CA LEU A 527 11.21 9.98 -27.07
C LEU A 527 10.41 9.83 -28.37
N GLU A 528 11.07 9.52 -29.49
CA GLU A 528 10.41 9.26 -30.79
C GLU A 528 9.48 8.02 -30.75
N ARG A 529 9.76 7.08 -29.84
CA ARG A 529 8.91 5.88 -29.64
C ARG A 529 7.72 6.15 -28.74
N VAL A 530 7.62 7.34 -28.15
CA VAL A 530 6.60 7.71 -27.16
C VAL A 530 5.90 9.01 -27.58
N PRO A 531 5.22 9.03 -28.74
CA PRO A 531 4.55 10.23 -29.26
C PRO A 531 3.42 10.74 -28.35
N SER A 532 2.92 9.92 -27.42
CA SER A 532 1.90 10.32 -26.45
C SER A 532 2.44 11.16 -25.27
N LEU A 533 3.77 11.26 -25.12
CA LEU A 533 4.38 12.03 -24.04
C LEU A 533 4.07 13.52 -24.24
N GLU A 534 3.27 14.06 -23.33
CA GLU A 534 2.91 15.48 -23.29
C GLU A 534 3.34 16.09 -21.96
N ILE A 535 3.96 17.27 -22.02
CA ILE A 535 4.32 18.06 -20.84
C ILE A 535 3.66 19.43 -20.95
N GLU A 536 2.81 19.76 -19.99
CA GLU A 536 2.27 21.10 -19.81
C GLU A 536 2.92 21.75 -18.59
N LEU A 537 3.61 22.86 -18.81
CA LEU A 537 4.13 23.71 -17.74
C LEU A 537 3.01 24.60 -17.21
N GLU A 538 2.88 24.68 -15.90
CA GLU A 538 1.94 25.56 -15.22
C GLU A 538 2.68 26.43 -14.21
N ASP A 539 2.41 27.74 -14.24
CA ASP A 539 2.67 28.60 -13.09
C ASP A 539 1.37 28.84 -12.33
N VAL A 540 1.45 28.84 -11.00
CA VAL A 540 0.31 29.12 -10.15
C VAL A 540 0.69 30.04 -9.01
N GLU A 541 -0.21 30.97 -8.70
CA GLU A 541 -0.12 31.77 -7.49
C GLU A 541 -0.56 30.94 -6.27
N ILE A 542 0.32 30.80 -5.29
CA ILE A 542 0.00 30.24 -3.98
C ILE A 542 -0.09 31.38 -2.98
N ILE A 543 -1.27 31.57 -2.40
CA ILE A 543 -1.55 32.59 -1.40
C ILE A 543 -1.37 31.94 -0.02
N PRO A 544 -0.32 32.31 0.75
CA PRO A 544 -0.06 31.69 2.04
C PRO A 544 -1.19 31.93 3.04
N SER A 545 -1.47 30.93 3.88
CA SER A 545 -2.42 31.09 4.98
C SER A 545 -1.84 31.94 6.11
N ALA A 546 -2.72 32.60 6.88
CA ALA A 546 -2.31 33.40 8.02
C ALA A 546 -1.82 32.54 9.19
N THR A 547 -2.32 31.30 9.30
CA THR A 547 -2.05 30.37 10.41
C THR A 547 -1.70 28.98 9.89
N LEU A 548 -1.07 28.14 10.70
CA LEU A 548 -0.83 26.74 10.32
C LEU A 548 -2.13 25.91 10.27
N ASN A 549 -3.24 26.41 10.82
CA ASN A 549 -4.51 25.67 10.88
C ASN A 549 -5.29 25.70 9.55
N GLU A 550 -4.75 26.36 8.53
CA GLU A 550 -5.36 26.50 7.21
C GLU A 550 -4.28 26.20 6.17
N LEU A 551 -4.64 25.46 5.13
CA LEU A 551 -3.78 25.32 3.96
C LEU A 551 -3.74 26.63 3.15
N PRO A 552 -2.63 26.92 2.45
CA PRO A 552 -2.58 27.96 1.43
C PRO A 552 -3.69 27.83 0.39
N THR A 553 -4.15 28.94 -0.16
CA THR A 553 -5.14 28.92 -1.25
C THR A 553 -4.47 29.07 -2.61
N ILE A 554 -5.04 28.40 -3.61
CA ILE A 554 -4.60 28.47 -5.01
C ILE A 554 -5.23 29.71 -5.66
N GLY A 555 -4.41 30.54 -6.28
CA GLY A 555 -4.77 31.74 -7.01
C GLY A 555 -4.81 31.50 -8.52
N LYS A 556 -4.45 32.52 -9.29
CA LYS A 556 -4.44 32.43 -10.76
C LYS A 556 -3.35 31.48 -11.24
N SER A 557 -3.63 30.73 -12.30
CA SER A 557 -2.62 29.95 -13.03
C SER A 557 -2.52 30.36 -14.50
N SER A 558 -1.38 30.06 -15.10
CA SER A 558 -1.19 30.10 -16.55
C SER A 558 -0.42 28.87 -17.01
N ARG A 559 -0.65 28.46 -18.26
CA ARG A 559 -0.17 27.18 -18.80
C ARG A 559 0.51 27.36 -20.14
N ARG A 560 1.48 26.50 -20.44
CA ARG A 560 2.18 26.41 -21.72
C ARG A 560 2.55 24.96 -21.99
N THR A 561 2.23 24.44 -23.17
CA THR A 561 2.79 23.17 -23.64
C THR A 561 4.29 23.32 -23.83
N ALA A 562 5.08 22.47 -23.18
CA ALA A 562 6.52 22.42 -23.33
C ALA A 562 6.93 21.44 -24.43
N VAL A 563 8.10 21.69 -25.02
CA VAL A 563 8.69 20.75 -25.98
C VAL A 563 9.52 19.73 -25.20
N ALA A 564 9.19 18.44 -25.34
CA ALA A 564 9.97 17.37 -24.75
C ALA A 564 11.32 17.22 -25.48
N ARG A 565 12.37 17.88 -24.97
CA ARG A 565 13.74 17.82 -25.50
C ARG A 565 14.49 16.66 -24.83
N PRO A 566 15.22 15.81 -25.57
CA PRO A 566 16.07 14.80 -24.94
C PRO A 566 17.22 15.45 -24.18
N LEU A 567 17.61 14.87 -23.04
CA LEU A 567 18.80 15.32 -22.28
C LEU A 567 20.04 15.26 -23.16
N ALA A 568 20.74 16.40 -23.29
CA ALA A 568 21.98 16.46 -24.05
C ALA A 568 23.02 15.50 -23.46
N VAL A 569 23.55 14.59 -24.28
CA VAL A 569 24.70 13.76 -23.87
C VAL A 569 25.88 14.70 -23.66
N VAL A 570 26.27 14.94 -22.41
CA VAL A 570 27.52 15.62 -22.10
C VAL A 570 28.64 14.69 -22.57
N GLY A 571 29.24 15.04 -23.71
CA GLY A 571 30.32 14.28 -24.35
C GLY A 571 31.62 14.31 -23.57
#